data_AF-K1U4R0-F1
#
_entry.id   AF-K1U4R0-F1
#
_cell.length_a   1.000
_cell.length_b   1.000
_cell.length_c   1.000
_cell.angle_alpha   90.00
_cell.angle_beta   90.00
_cell.angle_gamma   90.00
#
_symmetry.space_group_name_H-M   'P 1'
#
loop_
_entity.id
_entity.type
_entity.pdbx_description
1 polymer ?
#
loop_
_entity_poly.entity_id
_entity_poly.type
_entity_poly.pdbx_seq_one_letter_code
_entity_poly.pdbx_strand_id
1 'polypeptide(L)'
;MGTSHARPCIAKALAEIAKKENADAICHGCTGKGNDQVRFELTLKALAPEMAIIAPWREWDIKSRDEEIDYAEAHNIPLRINRETNYSKDKNLWHLSHEGLDLEKPSLEPQYNKPGFLELGVSPEQAPDTPSYV
;
A
#
# COMPACT_ATOMS: atom_id res chain seq x y z
N MET A 1 -5.86 9.77 8.59
CA MET A 1 -6.50 8.45 8.36
C MET A 1 -6.81 8.20 6.87
N GLY A 2 -5.95 8.59 5.92
CA GLY A 2 -6.28 8.40 4.49
C GLY A 2 -6.28 6.93 4.07
N THR A 3 -5.20 6.19 4.34
CA THR A 3 -5.07 4.75 4.04
C THR A 3 -6.18 3.93 4.70
N SER A 4 -6.40 4.15 5.99
CA SER A 4 -7.40 3.40 6.76
C SER A 4 -8.81 3.60 6.25
N HIS A 5 -9.15 4.78 5.72
CA HIS A 5 -10.47 5.06 5.19
C HIS A 5 -10.70 4.41 3.82
N ALA A 6 -9.65 4.26 3.02
CA ALA A 6 -9.74 3.63 1.70
C ALA A 6 -9.99 2.12 1.78
N ARG A 7 -9.41 1.41 2.76
CA ARG A 7 -9.44 -0.07 2.79
C ARG A 7 -10.84 -0.69 2.84
N PRO A 8 -11.79 -0.22 3.68
CA PRO A 8 -13.15 -0.75 3.67
C PRO A 8 -13.86 -0.54 2.32
N CYS A 9 -13.64 0.59 1.65
CA CYS A 9 -14.22 0.86 0.33
C CYS A 9 -13.69 -0.14 -0.72
N ILE A 10 -12.38 -0.39 -0.72
CA ILE A 10 -11.76 -1.36 -1.65
C ILE A 10 -12.26 -2.78 -1.34
N ALA A 11 -12.27 -3.18 -0.05
CA ALA A 11 -12.73 -4.49 0.36
C ALA A 11 -14.21 -4.75 -0.01
N LYS A 12 -15.07 -3.73 0.13
CA LYS A 12 -16.46 -3.80 -0.33
C LYS A 12 -16.54 -4.06 -1.83
N ALA A 13 -15.81 -3.31 -2.64
CA ALA A 13 -15.81 -3.49 -4.09
C ALA A 13 -15.29 -4.89 -4.48
N LEU A 14 -14.25 -5.39 -3.79
CA LEU A 14 -13.74 -6.75 -3.99
C LEU A 14 -14.81 -7.81 -3.71
N ALA A 15 -15.53 -7.69 -2.59
CA ALA A 15 -16.62 -8.62 -2.25
C ALA A 15 -17.77 -8.58 -3.27
N GLU A 16 -18.15 -7.40 -3.74
CA GLU A 16 -19.20 -7.24 -4.76
C GLU A 16 -18.80 -7.89 -6.09
N ILE A 17 -17.55 -7.68 -6.54
CA ILE A 17 -17.04 -8.27 -7.78
C ILE A 17 -16.92 -9.79 -7.61
N ALA A 18 -16.36 -10.29 -6.52
CA ALA A 18 -16.20 -11.71 -6.28
C ALA A 18 -17.54 -12.46 -6.35
N LYS A 19 -18.60 -11.89 -5.75
CA LYS A 19 -19.95 -12.47 -5.83
C LYS A 19 -20.50 -12.44 -7.25
N LYS A 20 -20.31 -11.34 -7.98
CA LYS A 20 -20.78 -11.19 -9.37
C LYS A 20 -20.11 -12.21 -10.30
N GLU A 21 -18.82 -12.45 -10.11
CA GLU A 21 -18.04 -13.39 -10.92
C GLU A 21 -18.18 -14.85 -10.44
N ASN A 22 -18.95 -15.13 -9.38
CA ASN A 22 -19.05 -16.43 -8.73
C ASN A 22 -17.66 -16.99 -8.32
N ALA A 23 -16.79 -16.14 -7.79
CA ALA A 23 -15.47 -16.54 -7.33
C ALA A 23 -15.56 -17.36 -6.03
N ASP A 24 -14.66 -18.33 -5.88
CA ASP A 24 -14.56 -19.18 -4.67
C ASP A 24 -13.82 -18.49 -3.51
N ALA A 25 -12.96 -17.51 -3.83
CA ALA A 25 -12.07 -16.88 -2.86
C ALA A 25 -11.72 -15.42 -3.24
N ILE A 26 -11.26 -14.66 -2.25
CA ILE A 26 -10.75 -13.29 -2.40
C ILE A 26 -9.31 -13.24 -1.92
N CYS A 27 -8.41 -12.67 -2.72
CA CYS A 27 -6.99 -12.54 -2.39
C CYS A 27 -6.59 -11.08 -2.10
N HIS A 28 -5.70 -10.86 -1.12
CA HIS A 28 -5.07 -9.55 -0.91
C HIS A 28 -3.57 -9.69 -0.60
N GLY A 29 -2.78 -8.71 -1.05
CA GLY A 29 -1.32 -8.68 -0.89
C GLY A 29 -0.81 -7.92 0.34
N CYS A 30 -1.60 -7.83 1.42
CA CYS A 30 -1.16 -7.08 2.60
C CYS A 30 -0.08 -7.86 3.35
N THR A 31 0.91 -7.16 3.89
CA THR A 31 1.94 -7.80 4.73
C THR A 31 1.36 -8.28 6.06
N GLY A 32 1.99 -9.30 6.66
CA GLY A 32 1.55 -9.90 7.92
C GLY A 32 1.81 -9.04 9.18
N LYS A 33 2.53 -7.93 9.05
CA LYS A 33 2.85 -7.02 10.16
C LYS A 33 2.07 -5.69 10.10
N GLY A 34 1.39 -5.41 8.99
CA GLY A 34 0.68 -4.16 8.76
C GLY A 34 -0.77 -4.17 9.27
N ASN A 35 -1.32 -2.97 9.44
CA ASN A 35 -2.73 -2.78 9.83
C ASN A 35 -3.73 -3.11 8.72
N ASP A 36 -3.29 -3.09 7.45
CA ASP A 36 -4.18 -3.22 6.30
C ASP A 36 -4.82 -4.60 6.18
N GLN A 37 -4.11 -5.67 6.58
CA GLN A 37 -4.69 -7.02 6.60
C GLN A 37 -5.95 -7.07 7.47
N VAL A 38 -5.93 -6.43 8.64
CA VAL A 38 -7.06 -6.40 9.57
C VAL A 38 -8.22 -5.62 8.97
N ARG A 39 -7.92 -4.49 8.32
CA ARG A 39 -8.94 -3.63 7.69
C ARG A 39 -9.65 -4.33 6.53
N PHE A 40 -8.89 -5.00 5.67
CA PHE A 40 -9.44 -5.80 4.58
C PHE A 40 -10.24 -6.98 5.13
N GLU A 41 -9.63 -7.82 5.95
CA GLU A 41 -10.25 -9.06 6.40
C GLU A 41 -11.49 -8.85 7.25
N LEU A 42 -11.53 -7.86 8.14
CA LEU A 42 -12.75 -7.56 8.90
C LEU A 42 -13.89 -7.13 7.99
N THR A 43 -13.58 -6.32 6.96
CA THR A 43 -14.60 -5.87 6.00
C THR A 43 -15.07 -7.04 5.12
N LEU A 44 -14.15 -7.87 4.63
CA LEU A 44 -14.47 -9.05 3.83
C LEU A 44 -15.27 -10.08 4.62
N LYS A 45 -14.88 -10.36 5.87
CA LYS A 45 -15.66 -11.24 6.77
C LYS A 45 -17.06 -10.70 7.05
N ALA A 46 -17.25 -9.39 7.06
CA ALA A 46 -18.57 -8.80 7.25
C ALA A 46 -19.44 -8.87 5.97
N LEU A 47 -18.84 -8.75 4.79
CA LEU A 47 -19.56 -8.61 3.51
C LEU A 47 -19.65 -9.89 2.68
N ALA A 48 -18.70 -10.80 2.84
CA ALA A 48 -18.62 -12.10 2.15
C ALA A 48 -18.04 -13.17 3.12
N PRO A 49 -18.69 -13.43 4.27
CA PRO A 49 -18.22 -14.40 5.27
C PRO A 49 -18.01 -15.82 4.74
N GLU A 50 -18.71 -16.17 3.66
CA GLU A 50 -18.65 -17.47 3.00
C GLU A 50 -17.41 -17.70 2.14
N MET A 51 -16.73 -16.62 1.71
CA MET A 51 -15.59 -16.71 0.81
C MET A 51 -14.28 -16.90 1.56
N ALA A 52 -13.45 -17.81 1.06
CA ALA A 52 -12.09 -17.96 1.59
C ALA A 52 -11.28 -16.69 1.31
N ILE A 53 -10.52 -16.23 2.31
CA ILE A 53 -9.57 -15.12 2.14
C ILE A 53 -8.17 -15.71 2.03
N ILE A 54 -7.49 -15.43 0.92
CA ILE A 54 -6.12 -15.85 0.64
C ILE A 54 -5.19 -14.66 0.86
N ALA A 55 -4.14 -14.85 1.66
CA ALA A 55 -3.14 -13.83 1.92
C ALA A 55 -1.74 -14.39 1.66
N PRO A 56 -1.25 -14.33 0.40
CA PRO A 56 -0.01 -14.96 -0.04
C PRO A 56 1.19 -14.69 0.88
N TRP A 57 1.33 -13.45 1.35
CA TRP A 57 2.43 -13.03 2.22
C TRP A 57 2.51 -13.79 3.56
N ARG A 58 1.44 -14.48 3.97
CA ARG A 58 1.41 -15.31 5.18
C ARG A 58 1.50 -16.80 4.92
N GLU A 59 1.28 -17.22 3.67
CA GLU A 59 1.15 -18.63 3.29
C GLU A 59 2.33 -19.13 2.46
N TRP A 60 3.00 -18.25 1.73
CA TRP A 60 4.09 -18.61 0.83
C TRP A 60 5.46 -18.54 1.52
N ASP A 61 6.45 -19.12 0.84
CA ASP A 61 7.85 -19.12 1.28
C ASP A 61 8.61 -17.84 0.91
N ILE A 62 8.03 -16.97 0.07
CA ILE A 62 8.58 -15.68 -0.34
C ILE A 62 8.44 -14.68 0.82
N LYS A 63 9.57 -14.20 1.34
CA LYS A 63 9.62 -13.39 2.57
C LYS A 63 10.15 -11.98 2.38
N SER A 64 10.62 -11.65 1.18
CA SER A 64 11.22 -10.36 0.87
C SER A 64 10.90 -9.90 -0.54
N ARG A 65 11.01 -8.59 -0.77
CA ARG A 65 10.84 -8.00 -2.10
C ARG A 65 11.91 -8.50 -3.08
N ASP A 66 13.12 -8.77 -2.62
CA ASP A 66 14.17 -9.35 -3.45
C ASP A 66 13.78 -10.76 -3.92
N GLU A 67 13.22 -11.59 -3.04
CA GLU A 67 12.70 -12.91 -3.42
C GLU A 67 11.48 -12.82 -4.37
N GLU A 68 10.61 -11.82 -4.23
CA GLU A 68 9.53 -11.55 -5.20
C GLU A 68 10.10 -11.21 -6.58
N ILE A 69 11.17 -10.42 -6.64
CA ILE A 69 11.85 -10.04 -7.88
C ILE A 69 12.52 -11.27 -8.51
N ASP A 70 13.27 -12.04 -7.73
CA ASP A 70 13.94 -13.26 -8.20
C ASP A 70 12.91 -14.27 -8.73
N TYR A 71 11.77 -14.43 -8.04
CA TYR A 71 10.66 -15.28 -8.50
C TYR A 71 10.10 -14.79 -9.83
N ALA A 72 9.84 -13.49 -9.98
CA ALA A 72 9.32 -12.92 -11.21
C ALA A 72 10.30 -13.08 -12.39
N GLU A 73 11.60 -12.83 -12.17
CA GLU A 73 12.65 -13.00 -13.17
C GLU A 73 12.76 -14.48 -13.61
N ALA A 74 12.77 -15.42 -12.66
CA ALA A 74 12.81 -16.85 -12.96
C ALA A 74 11.61 -17.35 -13.77
N HIS A 75 10.46 -16.69 -13.66
CA HIS A 75 9.23 -17.02 -14.38
C HIS A 75 8.94 -16.11 -15.59
N ASN A 76 9.91 -15.26 -15.99
CA ASN A 76 9.76 -14.32 -17.11
C ASN A 76 8.58 -13.35 -16.96
N ILE A 77 8.25 -12.96 -15.72
CA ILE A 77 7.20 -11.96 -15.43
C ILE A 77 7.82 -10.56 -15.62
N PRO A 78 7.30 -9.73 -16.54
CA PRO A 78 7.88 -8.42 -16.81
C PRO A 78 7.65 -7.47 -15.62
N LEU A 79 8.74 -7.10 -14.95
CA LEU A 79 8.73 -6.12 -13.88
C LEU A 79 8.96 -4.70 -14.42
N ARG A 80 8.08 -3.76 -14.04
CA ARG A 80 8.25 -2.32 -14.30
C ARG A 80 9.07 -1.61 -13.21
N ILE A 81 9.77 -2.36 -12.38
CA ILE A 81 10.51 -1.86 -11.23
C ILE A 81 12.00 -2.18 -11.42
N ASN A 82 12.84 -1.23 -11.06
CA ASN A 82 14.26 -1.45 -10.84
C ASN A 82 14.48 -1.85 -9.36
N ARG A 83 15.63 -2.45 -9.02
CA ARG A 83 16.03 -2.74 -7.63
C ARG A 83 16.37 -1.47 -6.83
N GLU A 84 15.76 -0.34 -7.15
CA GLU A 84 15.97 0.90 -6.40
C GLU A 84 15.21 0.87 -5.08
N THR A 85 15.90 1.27 -4.03
CA THR A 85 15.34 1.40 -2.69
C THR A 85 14.53 2.69 -2.63
N ASN A 86 13.22 2.56 -2.91
CA ASN A 86 12.26 3.63 -2.78
C ASN A 86 11.53 3.53 -1.44
N TYR A 87 11.07 4.66 -0.90
CA TYR A 87 10.13 4.65 0.22
C TYR A 87 8.89 3.82 -0.13
N SER A 88 8.38 3.07 0.83
CA SER A 88 7.06 2.47 0.71
C SER A 88 6.03 3.58 0.83
N LYS A 89 5.12 3.66 -0.16
CA LYS A 89 4.18 4.77 -0.33
C LYS A 89 2.78 4.25 -0.57
N ASP A 90 1.80 4.90 0.05
CA ASP A 90 0.38 4.70 -0.24
C ASP A 90 -0.27 6.06 -0.50
N LYS A 91 -0.75 6.24 -1.74
CA LYS A 91 -1.28 7.50 -2.27
C LYS A 91 -2.73 7.31 -2.67
N ASN A 92 -3.58 8.21 -2.22
CA ASN A 92 -4.95 8.35 -2.71
C ASN A 92 -5.34 9.84 -2.74
N LEU A 93 -6.59 10.13 -3.11
CA LEU A 93 -7.08 11.51 -3.18
C LEU A 93 -6.94 12.27 -1.85
N TRP A 94 -7.01 11.54 -0.73
CA TRP A 94 -7.02 12.12 0.61
C TRP A 94 -5.62 12.38 1.18
N HIS A 95 -4.64 11.53 0.85
CA HIS A 95 -3.29 11.66 1.41
C HIS A 95 -2.20 10.92 0.61
N LEU A 96 -0.96 11.10 1.05
CA LEU A 96 0.20 10.28 0.70
C LEU A 96 0.95 9.94 1.99
N SER A 97 1.17 8.64 2.27
CA SER A 97 2.04 8.19 3.35
C SER A 97 3.39 7.72 2.82
N HIS A 98 4.43 7.85 3.65
CA HIS A 98 5.79 7.38 3.41
C HIS A 98 6.28 6.54 4.58
N GLU A 99 6.95 5.43 4.30
CA GLU A 99 7.60 4.58 5.30
C GLU A 99 8.85 3.91 4.73
N GLY A 100 9.65 3.30 5.61
CA GLY A 100 10.89 2.60 5.27
C GLY A 100 12.12 3.51 5.19
N LEU A 101 13.28 2.91 4.91
CA LEU A 101 14.57 3.59 4.78
C LEU A 101 14.96 4.40 6.02
N ASP A 102 15.45 5.61 5.84
CA ASP A 102 15.84 6.55 6.90
C ASP A 102 14.67 6.93 7.81
N LEU A 103 13.42 6.83 7.35
CA LEU A 103 12.22 7.11 8.17
C LEU A 103 11.98 6.06 9.27
N GLU A 104 12.66 4.91 9.22
CA GLU A 104 12.60 3.91 10.31
C GLU A 104 13.40 4.32 11.55
N LYS A 105 14.19 5.40 11.47
CA LYS A 105 14.95 5.97 12.59
C LYS A 105 14.29 7.28 13.02
N PRO A 106 13.44 7.28 14.08
CA PRO A 106 12.71 8.48 14.50
C PRO A 106 13.61 9.64 14.95
N SER A 107 14.90 9.39 15.18
CA SER A 107 15.89 10.42 15.50
C SER A 107 16.42 11.17 14.26
N LEU A 108 16.11 10.70 13.05
CA LEU A 108 16.49 11.37 11.80
C LEU A 108 15.35 12.26 11.32
N GLU A 109 15.69 13.47 10.86
CA GLU A 109 14.73 14.38 10.26
C GLU A 109 14.37 13.95 8.82
N PRO A 110 13.08 13.92 8.45
CA PRO A 110 12.66 13.67 7.08
C PRO A 110 13.24 14.70 6.11
N GLN A 111 13.72 14.23 4.97
CA GLN A 111 14.36 15.08 3.95
C GLN A 111 13.30 15.79 3.07
N TYR A 112 12.51 16.70 3.67
CA TYR A 112 11.36 17.34 3.01
C TYR A 112 11.67 18.03 1.68
N ASN A 113 12.85 18.65 1.55
CA ASN A 113 13.28 19.37 0.35
C ASN A 113 13.95 18.47 -0.70
N LYS A 114 14.09 17.16 -0.43
CA LYS A 114 14.64 16.20 -1.41
C LYS A 114 13.65 16.05 -2.58
N PRO A 115 14.10 16.20 -3.85
CA PRO A 115 13.24 16.02 -5.00
C PRO A 115 12.52 14.66 -4.98
N GLY A 116 11.20 14.69 -5.15
CA GLY A 116 10.36 13.48 -5.16
C GLY A 116 9.98 12.93 -3.78
N PHE A 117 10.37 13.58 -2.66
CA PHE A 117 9.89 13.20 -1.33
C PHE A 117 8.46 13.71 -1.08
N LEU A 118 8.22 15.02 -1.22
CA LEU A 118 6.88 15.58 -1.19
C LEU A 118 6.28 15.57 -2.60
N GLU A 119 5.11 14.94 -2.77
CA GLU A 119 4.43 14.85 -4.07
C GLU A 119 3.04 15.50 -4.13
N LEU A 120 2.45 15.81 -2.98
CA LEU A 120 1.13 16.46 -2.90
C LEU A 120 1.22 17.97 -2.61
N GLY A 121 2.43 18.46 -2.37
CA GLY A 121 2.72 19.85 -2.03
C GLY A 121 4.21 20.06 -1.87
N VAL A 122 4.58 21.22 -1.34
CA VAL A 122 5.96 21.60 -1.02
C VAL A 122 6.13 21.82 0.48
N SER A 123 7.36 21.89 0.95
CA SER A 123 7.65 22.24 2.34
C SER A 123 7.25 23.71 2.60
N PRO A 124 7.00 24.10 3.86
CA PRO A 124 6.75 25.51 4.19
C PRO A 124 7.88 26.45 3.73
N GLU A 125 9.12 26.00 3.75
CA GLU A 125 10.30 26.77 3.29
C GLU A 125 10.30 27.05 1.79
N GLN A 126 9.68 26.16 1.01
CA GLN A 126 9.56 26.25 -0.44
C GLN A 126 8.21 26.81 -0.90
N ALA A 127 7.28 27.05 0.03
CA ALA A 127 5.98 27.62 -0.27
C ALA A 127 6.10 29.10 -0.66
N PRO A 128 5.25 29.61 -1.56
CA PRO A 128 5.21 31.05 -1.86
C PRO A 128 4.88 31.86 -0.61
N ASP A 129 5.63 32.95 -0.37
CA ASP A 129 5.33 33.93 0.68
C ASP A 129 4.20 34.88 0.26
N THR A 130 3.08 34.29 -0.17
CA THR A 130 1.88 34.99 -0.62
C THR A 130 0.65 34.21 -0.16
N PRO A 131 -0.31 34.85 0.52
CA PRO A 131 -1.50 34.16 0.98
C PRO A 131 -2.39 33.72 -0.19
N SER A 132 -3.06 32.60 0.00
CA SER A 132 -4.17 32.15 -0.85
C SER A 132 -5.50 32.41 -0.13
N TYR A 133 -6.44 33.04 -0.82
CA TYR A 133 -7.82 33.14 -0.34
C TYR A 133 -8.58 31.87 -0.71
N VAL A 134 -9.32 31.29 0.24
CA VAL A 134 -10.10 30.04 0.07
C VAL A 134 -11.54 30.30 0.49
#